data_AF-A0A528HZC7-F1
#
_entry.id   AF-A0A528HZC7-F1
#
_cell.length_a   1.000
_cell.length_b   1.000
_cell.length_c   1.000
_cell.angle_alpha   90.00
_cell.angle_beta   90.00
_cell.angle_gamma   90.00
#
_symmetry.space_group_name_H-M   'P 1'
#
loop_
_entity.id
_entity.type
_entity.pdbx_description
1 polymer ?
#
loop_
_entity_poly.entity_id
_entity_poly.type
_entity_poly.pdbx_seq_one_letter_code
_entity_poly.pdbx_strand_id
1 'polypeptide(L)'
;MELTRIELELGLFLDMTDDIAQSEQLFELLSAFALKFDCPWIAYGPLASKQRVFKPNRQDSVVMWNYPAEWQERYSRMGYAKIDPLIKKGRKEAGAFRWSEVYTDESITEDGRRVLDEAATFGLRSGVTVPLHGPADSFR
;
A
#
# COMPACT_ATOMS: atom_id res chain seq x y z
N MET A 1 -18.99 18.64 1.25
CA MET A 1 -17.90 19.61 1.51
C MET A 1 -16.54 18.93 1.65
N GLU A 2 -16.45 17.67 2.10
CA GLU A 2 -15.21 16.85 2.10
C GLU A 2 -14.71 16.47 0.69
N LEU A 3 -15.62 16.13 -0.24
CA LEU A 3 -15.26 15.70 -1.60
C LEU A 3 -14.47 16.78 -2.38
N THR A 4 -14.84 18.04 -2.22
CA THR A 4 -14.15 19.17 -2.86
C THR A 4 -12.73 19.37 -2.34
N ARG A 5 -12.44 18.96 -1.08
CA ARG A 5 -11.10 19.06 -0.49
C ARG A 5 -10.19 17.96 -1.04
N ILE A 6 -10.66 16.71 -1.11
CA ILE A 6 -9.85 15.62 -1.65
C ILE A 6 -9.56 15.81 -3.14
N GLU A 7 -10.54 16.28 -3.92
CA GLU A 7 -10.36 16.59 -5.35
C GLU A 7 -9.30 17.67 -5.56
N LEU A 8 -9.33 18.75 -4.77
CA LEU A 8 -8.38 19.85 -4.86
C LEU A 8 -6.96 19.42 -4.46
N GLU A 9 -6.83 18.73 -3.32
CA GLU A 9 -5.51 18.27 -2.86
C GLU A 9 -4.92 17.20 -3.78
N LEU A 10 -5.77 16.37 -4.39
CA LEU A 10 -5.33 15.39 -5.39
C LEU A 10 -4.86 16.10 -6.66
N GLY A 11 -5.58 17.12 -7.13
CA GLY A 11 -5.14 17.94 -8.26
C GLY A 11 -3.76 18.56 -8.01
N LEU A 12 -3.56 19.18 -6.85
CA LEU A 12 -2.27 19.74 -6.45
C LEU A 12 -1.17 18.68 -6.36
N PHE A 13 -1.48 17.50 -5.82
CA PHE A 13 -0.54 16.39 -5.79
C PHE A 13 -0.12 15.97 -7.20
N LEU A 14 -1.09 15.81 -8.12
CA LEU A 14 -0.81 15.43 -9.51
C LEU A 14 0.09 16.47 -10.19
N ASP A 15 -0.23 17.76 -10.05
CA ASP A 15 0.56 18.87 -10.61
C ASP A 15 2.01 18.87 -10.05
N MET A 16 2.18 18.59 -8.76
CA MET A 16 3.51 18.51 -8.14
C MET A 16 4.33 17.28 -8.58
N THR A 17 3.67 16.26 -9.11
CA THR A 17 4.32 15.00 -9.51
C THR A 17 4.63 14.89 -11.00
N ASP A 18 4.19 15.85 -11.84
CA ASP A 18 4.19 15.76 -13.31
C ASP A 18 5.57 15.50 -13.94
N ASP A 19 6.66 15.87 -13.25
CA ASP A 19 8.05 15.67 -13.73
C ASP A 19 8.93 14.85 -12.77
N ILE A 20 8.34 14.16 -11.80
CA ILE A 20 9.11 13.41 -10.80
C ILE A 20 9.52 12.03 -11.35
N ALA A 21 10.80 11.89 -11.66
CA ALA A 21 11.39 10.62 -12.12
C ALA A 21 11.90 9.71 -10.99
N GLN A 22 12.06 10.23 -9.77
CA GLN A 22 12.61 9.49 -8.63
C GLN A 22 11.50 8.98 -7.71
N SER A 23 11.50 7.67 -7.45
CA SER A 23 10.48 7.01 -6.64
C SER A 23 10.44 7.49 -5.18
N GLU A 24 11.59 7.83 -4.61
CA GLU A 24 11.71 8.37 -3.25
C GLU A 24 11.04 9.74 -3.15
N GLN A 25 11.26 10.62 -4.13
CA GLN A 25 10.62 11.94 -4.17
C GLN A 25 9.10 11.80 -4.33
N LEU A 26 8.64 10.87 -5.17
CA LEU A 26 7.21 10.57 -5.31
C LEU A 26 6.62 10.05 -3.99
N PHE A 27 7.35 9.20 -3.27
CA PHE A 27 6.91 8.66 -1.98
C PHE A 27 6.81 9.75 -0.90
N GLU A 28 7.73 10.71 -0.87
CA GLU A 28 7.67 11.86 0.04
C GLU A 28 6.45 12.74 -0.26
N LEU A 29 6.18 13.02 -1.54
CA LEU A 29 4.98 13.78 -1.94
C LEU A 29 3.69 13.04 -1.59
N LEU A 30 3.66 11.71 -1.80
CA LEU A 30 2.53 10.87 -1.42
C LEU A 30 2.33 10.85 0.10
N SER A 31 3.41 10.80 0.88
CA SER A 31 3.38 10.88 2.35
C SER A 31 2.80 12.21 2.80
N ALA A 32 3.27 13.32 2.21
CA ALA A 32 2.78 14.65 2.51
C ALA A 32 1.29 14.82 2.13
N PHE A 33 0.86 14.28 0.99
CA PHE A 33 -0.54 14.25 0.60
C PHE A 33 -1.39 13.46 1.60
N ALA A 34 -1.00 12.24 1.94
CA ALA A 34 -1.73 11.38 2.88
C ALA A 34 -1.86 12.01 4.27
N LEU A 35 -0.81 12.71 4.74
CA LEU A 35 -0.80 13.40 6.02
C LEU A 35 -1.88 14.50 6.11
N LYS A 36 -2.25 15.13 4.99
CA LYS A 36 -3.37 16.12 4.95
C LYS A 36 -4.72 15.51 5.32
N PHE A 37 -4.83 14.18 5.26
CA PHE A 37 -6.02 13.38 5.58
C PHE A 37 -5.81 12.48 6.82
N ASP A 38 -4.92 12.88 7.73
CA ASP A 38 -4.65 12.16 8.97
C ASP A 38 -4.19 10.69 8.76
N CYS A 39 -3.55 10.43 7.62
CA CYS A 39 -2.94 9.15 7.28
C CYS A 39 -1.41 9.27 7.41
N PRO A 40 -0.84 9.14 8.63
CA PRO A 40 0.60 9.28 8.84
C PRO A 40 1.40 8.09 8.28
N TRP A 41 0.74 6.95 8.08
CA TRP A 41 1.35 5.71 7.64
C TRP A 41 0.94 5.39 6.21
N ILE A 42 1.91 5.23 5.32
CA ILE A 42 1.71 4.83 3.94
C ILE A 42 2.66 3.71 3.53
N ALA A 43 2.20 2.92 2.57
CA ALA A 43 3.02 1.97 1.83
C ALA A 43 2.68 2.08 0.34
N TYR A 44 3.71 2.07 -0.49
CA TYR A 44 3.64 2.17 -1.94
C TYR A 44 4.62 1.18 -2.55
N GLY A 45 4.16 0.40 -3.51
CA GLY A 45 5.02 -0.55 -4.19
C GLY A 45 4.24 -1.62 -4.92
N PRO A 46 4.94 -2.47 -5.68
CA PRO A 46 4.30 -3.53 -6.43
C PRO A 46 3.65 -4.56 -5.49
N LEU A 47 2.45 -5.00 -5.84
CA LEU A 47 1.83 -6.17 -5.21
C LEU A 47 2.68 -7.40 -5.55
N ALA A 48 3.53 -7.85 -4.62
CA ALA A 48 4.52 -8.92 -4.80
C ALA A 48 4.04 -10.00 -5.78
N SER A 49 4.50 -9.96 -7.04
CA SER A 49 3.98 -10.87 -8.07
C SER A 49 4.32 -12.31 -7.66
N LYS A 50 3.32 -13.20 -7.72
CA LYS A 50 3.58 -14.64 -7.55
C LYS A 50 4.51 -15.05 -8.69
N GLN A 51 5.77 -15.35 -8.35
CA GLN A 51 6.80 -15.90 -9.25
C GLN A 51 7.20 -14.98 -10.41
N ARG A 52 8.40 -14.38 -10.34
CA ARG A 52 9.25 -14.23 -11.53
C ARG A 52 10.67 -14.64 -11.18
N VAL A 53 11.13 -15.65 -11.93
CA VAL A 53 12.51 -16.13 -12.08
C VAL A 53 13.55 -15.06 -11.72
N PHE A 54 14.48 -15.41 -10.82
CA PHE A 54 15.68 -14.63 -10.51
C PHE A 54 16.37 -14.19 -11.80
N LYS A 55 16.19 -12.93 -12.19
CA LYS A 55 17.12 -12.25 -13.10
C LYS A 55 18.03 -11.39 -12.22
N PRO A 56 19.34 -11.66 -12.17
CA PRO A 56 20.25 -11.07 -11.18
C PRO A 56 20.60 -9.59 -11.44
N ASN A 57 19.90 -8.91 -12.37
CA ASN A 57 20.19 -7.53 -12.76
C ASN A 57 18.93 -6.66 -12.86
N ARG A 58 17.88 -6.99 -12.10
CA ARG A 58 16.76 -6.08 -11.86
C ARG A 58 16.88 -5.53 -10.45
N GLN A 59 17.38 -4.30 -10.35
CA GLN A 59 16.82 -3.37 -9.36
C GLN A 59 15.30 -3.27 -9.67
N ASP A 60 14.49 -2.75 -8.75
CA ASP A 60 13.07 -2.43 -9.02
C ASP A 60 12.05 -3.54 -8.69
N SER A 61 11.85 -3.75 -7.40
CA SER A 61 10.54 -4.11 -6.81
C SER A 61 10.61 -3.91 -5.30
N VAL A 62 10.98 -2.72 -4.85
CA VAL A 62 11.05 -2.37 -3.43
C VAL A 62 9.72 -1.77 -3.00
N VAL A 63 9.19 -2.22 -1.85
CA VAL A 63 8.08 -1.54 -1.18
C VAL A 63 8.66 -0.35 -0.44
N MET A 64 8.16 0.83 -0.74
CA MET A 64 8.41 2.05 0.02
C MET A 64 7.33 2.18 1.08
N TRP A 65 7.73 2.36 2.33
CA TRP A 65 6.81 2.49 3.45
C TRP A 65 7.44 3.31 4.56
N ASN A 66 6.62 4.00 5.33
CA ASN A 66 7.07 4.79 6.47
C ASN A 66 6.55 4.22 7.80
N TYR A 67 6.12 2.96 7.82
CA TYR A 67 5.59 2.28 9.00
C TYR A 67 6.58 2.26 10.16
N PRO A 68 6.13 2.07 11.43
CA PRO A 68 7.02 1.85 12.56
C PRO A 68 8.07 0.77 12.27
N ALA A 69 9.33 1.02 12.63
CA ALA A 69 10.45 0.14 12.30
C ALA A 69 10.24 -1.29 12.85
N GLU A 70 9.68 -1.39 14.05
CA GLU A 70 9.36 -2.64 14.72
C GLU A 70 8.30 -3.45 13.95
N TRP A 71 7.33 -2.76 13.34
CA TRP A 71 6.34 -3.41 12.48
C TRP A 71 6.98 -3.89 11.17
N GLN A 72 7.83 -3.07 10.54
CA GLN A 72 8.54 -3.48 9.32
C GLN A 72 9.41 -4.73 9.56
N GLU A 73 10.16 -4.75 10.67
CA GLU A 73 10.99 -5.91 11.05
C GLU A 73 10.12 -7.14 11.28
N ARG A 74 9.03 -7.00 12.04
CA ARG A 74 8.10 -8.10 12.32
C ARG A 74 7.47 -8.63 11.03
N TYR A 75 6.98 -7.75 10.16
CA TYR A 75 6.34 -8.09 8.89
C TYR A 75 7.28 -8.89 7.99
N SER A 76 8.54 -8.45 7.90
CA SER A 76 9.59 -9.14 7.15
C SER A 76 9.93 -10.50 7.76
N ARG A 77 10.25 -10.54 9.06
CA ARG A 77 10.66 -11.75 9.78
C ARG A 77 9.61 -12.85 9.74
N MET A 78 8.33 -12.47 9.84
CA MET A 78 7.21 -13.42 9.82
C MET A 78 6.74 -13.77 8.39
N GLY A 79 7.30 -13.13 7.36
CA GLY A 79 6.94 -13.39 5.96
C GLY A 79 5.50 -13.01 5.62
N TYR A 80 4.97 -11.96 6.25
CA TYR A 80 3.56 -11.57 6.15
C TYR A 80 3.11 -11.19 4.74
N ALA A 81 4.02 -10.75 3.87
CA ALA A 81 3.73 -10.51 2.45
C ALA A 81 3.01 -11.68 1.74
N LYS A 82 3.20 -12.93 2.20
CA LYS A 82 2.58 -14.13 1.61
C LYS A 82 1.12 -14.34 2.03
N ILE A 83 0.76 -13.84 3.20
CA ILE A 83 -0.53 -14.09 3.85
C ILE A 83 -1.33 -12.80 4.12
N ASP A 84 -0.75 -11.64 3.78
CA ASP A 84 -1.36 -10.33 3.95
C ASP A 84 -2.69 -10.25 3.18
N PRO A 85 -3.81 -10.05 3.90
CA PRO A 85 -5.12 -10.03 3.28
C PRO A 85 -5.36 -8.75 2.45
N LEU A 86 -4.66 -7.64 2.73
CA LEU A 86 -4.72 -6.41 1.92
C LEU A 86 -4.11 -6.66 0.54
N ILE A 87 -2.96 -7.35 0.49
CA ILE A 87 -2.33 -7.76 -0.77
C ILE A 87 -3.24 -8.75 -1.52
N LYS A 88 -3.85 -9.72 -0.82
CA LYS A 88 -4.75 -10.71 -1.42
C LYS A 88 -5.98 -10.06 -2.04
N LYS A 89 -6.62 -9.11 -1.34
CA LYS A 89 -7.80 -8.38 -1.83
C LYS A 89 -7.42 -7.42 -2.97
N GLY A 90 -6.35 -6.64 -2.83
CA GLY A 90 -5.92 -5.68 -3.85
C GLY A 90 -5.52 -6.29 -5.20
N ARG A 91 -5.16 -7.58 -5.24
CA ARG A 91 -4.96 -8.30 -6.51
C ARG A 91 -6.26 -8.58 -7.27
N LYS A 92 -7.41 -8.53 -6.61
CA LYS A 92 -8.73 -8.86 -7.19
C LYS A 92 -9.62 -7.62 -7.35
N GLU A 93 -9.51 -6.69 -6.42
CA GLU A 93 -10.35 -5.50 -6.34
C GLU A 93 -9.88 -4.45 -7.33
N ALA A 94 -10.77 -3.92 -8.18
CA ALA A 94 -10.43 -2.88 -9.15
C ALA A 94 -10.46 -1.45 -8.54
N GLY A 95 -11.10 -1.30 -7.38
CA GLY A 95 -11.28 -0.02 -6.71
C GLY A 95 -10.60 0.06 -5.35
N ALA A 96 -10.56 1.27 -4.81
CA ALA A 96 -10.13 1.49 -3.43
C ALA A 96 -11.06 0.76 -2.45
N PHE A 97 -10.47 0.16 -1.40
CA PHE A 97 -11.24 -0.52 -0.35
C PHE A 97 -10.69 -0.19 1.04
N ARG A 98 -11.59 -0.18 2.03
CA ARG A 98 -11.24 0.05 3.43
C ARG A 98 -10.76 -1.24 4.08
N TRP A 99 -9.83 -1.13 5.03
CA TRP A 99 -9.37 -2.30 5.80
C TRP A 99 -10.51 -2.96 6.60
N SER A 100 -11.53 -2.19 7.00
CA SER A 100 -12.73 -2.73 7.65
C SER A 100 -13.49 -3.73 6.78
N GLU A 101 -13.48 -3.56 5.46
CA GLU A 101 -14.14 -4.48 4.52
C GLU A 101 -13.40 -5.84 4.47
N VAL A 102 -12.10 -5.83 4.74
CA VAL A 102 -11.26 -7.04 4.76
C VAL A 102 -11.57 -7.88 6.00
N TYR A 103 -11.85 -7.25 7.15
CA TYR A 103 -12.27 -7.94 8.37
C TYR A 103 -13.60 -8.70 8.21
N THR A 104 -14.50 -8.16 7.38
CA THR A 104 -15.83 -8.73 7.09
C THR A 104 -15.84 -9.67 5.89
N ASP A 105 -14.73 -9.79 5.16
CA ASP A 105 -14.60 -10.69 4.01
C ASP A 105 -14.58 -12.15 4.48
N GLU A 106 -15.53 -12.96 4.01
CA GLU A 106 -15.64 -14.39 4.36
C GLU A 106 -14.38 -15.19 3.98
N SER A 107 -13.57 -14.69 3.05
CA SER A 107 -12.35 -15.34 2.57
C SER A 107 -11.08 -14.97 3.36
N ILE A 108 -11.19 -14.14 4.41
CA ILE A 108 -10.08 -13.85 5.32
C ILE A 108 -9.73 -15.10 6.14
N THR A 109 -8.45 -15.47 6.14
CA THR A 109 -7.95 -16.56 6.98
C THR A 109 -7.66 -16.06 8.39
N GLU A 110 -7.60 -16.97 9.37
CA GLU A 110 -7.19 -16.60 10.74
C GLU A 110 -5.81 -15.93 10.77
N ASP A 111 -4.85 -16.48 10.03
CA ASP A 111 -3.52 -15.88 9.90
C ASP A 111 -3.56 -14.51 9.21
N GLY A 112 -4.41 -14.33 8.20
CA GLY A 112 -4.58 -13.04 7.54
C GLY A 112 -5.17 -11.99 8.49
N ARG A 113 -6.16 -12.37 9.30
CA ARG A 113 -6.71 -11.51 10.36
C ARG A 113 -5.63 -11.15 11.38
N ARG A 114 -4.79 -12.12 11.80
CA ARG A 114 -3.67 -11.88 12.72
C ARG A 114 -2.69 -10.83 12.19
N VAL A 115 -2.41 -10.80 10.89
CA VAL A 115 -1.55 -9.74 10.30
C VAL A 115 -2.11 -8.35 10.59
N LEU A 116 -3.42 -8.14 10.37
CA LEU A 116 -4.06 -6.85 10.61
C LEU A 116 -4.14 -6.50 12.10
N ASP A 117 -4.48 -7.49 12.94
CA ASP A 117 -4.59 -7.30 14.39
C ASP A 117 -3.23 -6.96 15.01
N GLU A 118 -2.15 -7.58 14.55
CA GLU A 118 -0.81 -7.21 14.98
C GLU A 118 -0.42 -5.83 14.48
N ALA A 119 -0.67 -5.50 13.20
CA ALA A 119 -0.42 -4.15 12.67
C ALA A 119 -1.11 -3.07 13.51
N ALA A 120 -2.34 -3.34 13.98
CA ALA A 120 -3.09 -2.45 14.85
C ALA A 120 -2.38 -2.18 16.18
N THR A 121 -1.63 -3.14 16.74
CA THR A 121 -0.84 -2.93 17.97
C THR A 121 0.33 -1.96 17.78
N PHE A 122 0.79 -1.78 16.54
CA PHE A 122 1.81 -0.78 16.15
C PHE A 122 1.19 0.54 15.67
N GLY A 123 -0.14 0.71 15.78
CA GLY A 123 -0.83 1.94 15.39
C GLY A 123 -1.41 1.93 13.97
N LEU A 124 -1.20 0.88 13.18
CA LEU A 124 -1.83 0.70 11.87
C LEU A 124 -3.22 0.06 12.03
N ARG A 125 -4.16 0.81 12.62
CA ARG A 125 -5.48 0.27 13.00
C ARG A 125 -6.52 0.31 11.89
N SER A 126 -6.41 1.28 10.98
CA SER A 126 -7.38 1.55 9.93
C SER A 126 -6.70 2.22 8.76
N GLY A 127 -7.21 1.96 7.56
CA GLY A 127 -6.70 2.57 6.35
C GLY A 127 -7.53 2.23 5.13
N VAL A 128 -7.05 2.72 4.00
CA VAL A 128 -7.54 2.40 2.66
C VAL A 128 -6.40 1.80 1.87
N THR A 129 -6.71 0.86 0.99
CA THR A 129 -5.78 0.39 -0.04
C THR A 129 -6.35 0.77 -1.39
N VAL A 130 -5.50 1.34 -2.25
CA VAL A 130 -5.85 1.73 -3.62
C VAL A 130 -5.04 0.86 -4.59
N PRO A 131 -5.62 -0.23 -5.11
CA PRO A 131 -4.97 -1.02 -6.14
C PRO A 131 -4.81 -0.21 -7.43
N LEU A 132 -3.63 -0.27 -8.02
CA LEU A 132 -3.37 0.27 -9.35
C LEU A 132 -3.05 -0.92 -10.27
N HIS A 133 -3.91 -1.18 -11.26
CA HIS A 133 -3.66 -2.18 -12.29
C HIS A 133 -3.29 -1.49 -13.59
N GLY A 134 -2.08 -1.77 -14.09
CA GLY A 134 -1.65 -1.30 -15.39
C GLY A 134 -2.32 -2.14 -16.48
N PRO A 135 -2.48 -1.61 -17.70
CA PRO A 135 -2.89 -2.43 -18.84
C PRO A 135 -1.93 -3.62 -19.02
N ALA A 136 -2.45 -4.84 -18.82
CA ALA A 136 -1.74 -6.11 -19.04
C ALA A 136 -0.29 -6.18 -18.48
N ASP A 137 -0.12 -6.07 -17.16
CA ASP A 137 1.18 -6.14 -16.47
C ASP A 137 2.17 -4.98 -16.77
N SER A 138 1.68 -3.80 -17.17
CA SER A 138 2.56 -2.69 -17.60
C SER A 138 3.21 -1.85 -16.49
N PHE A 139 3.00 -2.14 -15.21
CA PHE A 139 3.90 -1.63 -14.16
C PHE A 139 5.14 -2.54 -14.15
N ARG A 140 5.97 -2.38 -15.20
CA ARG A 140 7.24 -3.08 -15.38
C ARG A 140 8.40 -2.27 -14.84
#